data_AF-A0A1G3UT89-F1
#
_entry.id   AF-A0A1G3UT89-F1
#
_cell.length_a   1.000
_cell.length_b   1.000
_cell.length_c   1.000
_cell.angle_alpha   90.00
_cell.angle_beta   90.00
_cell.angle_gamma   90.00
#
_symmetry.space_group_name_H-M   'P 1'
#
loop_
_entity.id
_entity.type
_entity.pdbx_description
1 polymer ?
#
loop_
_entity_poly.entity_id
_entity_poly.type
_entity_poly.pdbx_seq_one_letter_code
_entity_poly.pdbx_strand_id
1 'polypeptide(L)'
;MSTSKTSNYRLASTKKYIDDLSSTHSKLNIVRVDLGYDKEHSQTVTLEDANSDINRMLNNMRSKPSVFANKVGHIIKTEHTPDRGVHFHTILIYDGQKVREDITKAEQIGDYWKEHITDGKGTFHNCNRNEYKDKGIGILDYKDTDKRKILDEDVLPYLCKDEQTIESIKTNKKARAFTRGIAPKQKETRGRPREQ
;
A
#
# COMPACT_ATOMS: atom_id res chain seq x y z
N MET A 1 19.60 -0.43 -14.11
CA MET A 1 19.66 0.65 -13.11
C MET A 1 20.03 0.02 -11.77
N SER A 2 21.08 0.49 -11.10
CA SER A 2 21.54 -0.08 -9.82
C SER A 2 20.57 0.28 -8.71
N THR A 3 19.88 -0.71 -8.13
CA THR A 3 19.01 -0.50 -6.97
C THR A 3 19.85 -0.17 -5.73
N SER A 4 19.47 0.88 -5.00
CA SER A 4 20.19 1.30 -3.79
C SER A 4 20.15 0.20 -2.71
N LYS A 5 21.17 0.15 -1.82
CA LYS A 5 21.16 -0.77 -0.66
C LYS A 5 19.86 -0.64 0.17
N THR A 6 19.35 0.58 0.28
CA THR A 6 18.09 0.90 0.98
C THR A 6 16.88 0.30 0.28
N SER A 7 16.79 0.44 -1.04
CA SER A 7 15.71 -0.15 -1.84
C SER A 7 15.68 -1.67 -1.72
N ASN A 8 16.85 -2.33 -1.76
CA ASN A 8 16.95 -3.79 -1.60
C ASN A 8 16.51 -4.25 -0.21
N TYR A 9 16.91 -3.53 0.85
CA TYR A 9 16.48 -3.83 2.21
C TYR A 9 14.96 -3.64 2.39
N ARG A 10 14.39 -2.55 1.86
CA ARG A 10 12.93 -2.31 1.89
C ARG A 10 12.18 -3.41 1.17
N LEU A 11 12.65 -3.82 -0.01
CA LEU A 11 12.04 -4.92 -0.76
C LEU A 11 12.09 -6.23 0.03
N ALA A 12 13.27 -6.66 0.47
CA ALA A 12 13.43 -7.91 1.23
C ALA A 12 12.58 -7.92 2.51
N SER A 13 12.58 -6.81 3.25
CA SER A 13 11.77 -6.70 4.45
C SER A 13 10.27 -6.72 4.13
N THR A 14 9.82 -6.12 3.02
CA THR A 14 8.42 -6.10 2.59
C THR A 14 7.95 -7.48 2.14
N LYS A 15 8.79 -8.23 1.43
CA LYS A 15 8.54 -9.65 1.11
C LYS A 15 8.30 -10.46 2.38
N LYS A 16 9.19 -10.35 3.37
CA LYS A 16 9.02 -10.99 4.68
C LYS A 16 7.72 -10.57 5.37
N TYR A 17 7.36 -9.30 5.30
CA TYR A 17 6.10 -8.82 5.89
C TYR A 17 4.87 -9.49 5.26
N ILE A 18 4.88 -9.68 3.94
CA ILE A 18 3.83 -10.40 3.22
C ILE A 18 3.85 -11.90 3.58
N ASP A 19 5.03 -12.52 3.72
CA ASP A 19 5.15 -13.91 4.21
C ASP A 19 4.52 -14.08 5.60
N ASP A 20 4.80 -13.16 6.52
CA ASP A 20 4.26 -13.19 7.87
C ASP A 20 2.71 -13.09 7.83
N LEU A 21 2.15 -12.23 6.98
CA LEU A 21 0.69 -12.15 6.77
C LEU A 21 0.13 -13.44 6.14
N SER A 22 0.77 -13.96 5.10
CA SER A 22 0.37 -15.20 4.43
C SER A 22 0.48 -16.42 5.35
N SER A 23 1.37 -16.42 6.34
CA SER A 23 1.44 -17.49 7.34
C SER A 23 0.18 -17.58 8.21
N THR A 24 -0.52 -16.47 8.39
CA THR A 24 -1.75 -16.38 9.19
C THR A 24 -3.01 -16.48 8.33
N HIS A 25 -3.01 -15.89 7.14
CA HIS A 25 -4.16 -15.85 6.24
C HIS A 25 -3.92 -16.74 5.02
N SER A 26 -4.84 -17.67 4.75
CA SER A 26 -4.71 -18.57 3.57
C SER A 26 -4.86 -17.83 2.24
N LYS A 27 -5.53 -16.68 2.24
CA LYS A 27 -5.62 -15.76 1.10
C LYS A 27 -5.41 -14.34 1.57
N LEU A 28 -4.61 -13.59 0.85
CA LEU A 28 -4.52 -12.14 0.98
C LEU A 28 -5.23 -11.50 -0.20
N ASN A 29 -5.89 -10.37 0.03
CA ASN A 29 -6.34 -9.51 -1.06
C ASN A 29 -5.46 -8.26 -1.10
N ILE A 30 -4.65 -8.15 -2.15
CA ILE A 30 -3.69 -7.06 -2.37
C ILE A 30 -4.38 -5.95 -3.17
N VAL A 31 -4.74 -4.86 -2.48
CA VAL A 31 -5.45 -3.72 -3.08
C VAL A 31 -4.46 -2.55 -3.21
N ARG A 32 -4.12 -2.18 -4.45
CA ARG A 32 -3.20 -1.08 -4.74
C ARG A 32 -3.97 0.15 -5.22
N VAL A 33 -3.79 1.25 -4.50
CA VAL A 33 -4.37 2.55 -4.84
C VAL A 33 -3.28 3.59 -4.77
N ASP A 34 -3.08 4.33 -5.86
CA ASP A 34 -2.19 5.48 -5.86
C ASP A 34 -3.02 6.72 -5.51
N LEU A 35 -2.70 7.40 -4.42
CA LEU A 35 -3.42 8.56 -3.90
C LEU A 35 -2.63 9.84 -4.16
N GLY A 36 -3.31 10.95 -4.40
CA GLY A 36 -2.67 12.25 -4.56
C GLY A 36 -3.67 13.38 -4.45
N TYR A 37 -3.33 14.52 -5.04
CA TYR A 37 -4.18 15.71 -5.09
C TYR A 37 -4.49 16.07 -6.54
N ASP A 38 -5.61 16.73 -6.75
CA ASP A 38 -5.95 17.26 -8.08
C ASP A 38 -4.95 18.35 -8.53
N LYS A 39 -5.01 18.73 -9.81
CA LYS A 39 -4.06 19.68 -10.40
C LYS A 39 -4.14 21.08 -9.80
N GLU A 40 -5.28 21.49 -9.27
CA GLU A 40 -5.47 22.81 -8.67
C GLU A 40 -4.76 22.89 -7.31
N HIS A 41 -4.72 21.78 -6.58
CA HIS A 41 -4.18 21.72 -5.22
C HIS A 41 -2.78 21.11 -5.14
N SER A 42 -2.37 20.25 -6.09
CA SER A 42 -1.15 19.44 -5.99
C SER A 42 0.14 20.21 -5.75
N GLN A 43 0.22 21.46 -6.23
CA GLN A 43 1.39 22.32 -6.07
C GLN A 43 1.38 23.16 -4.78
N THR A 44 0.22 23.24 -4.11
CA THR A 44 0.03 24.04 -2.88
C THR A 44 0.05 23.20 -1.62
N VAL A 45 -0.33 21.92 -1.73
CA VAL A 45 -0.30 20.98 -0.61
C VAL A 45 1.15 20.68 -0.21
N THR A 46 1.51 21.01 1.03
CA THR A 46 2.84 20.76 1.56
C THR A 46 3.03 19.28 1.95
N LEU A 47 4.27 18.88 2.19
CA LEU A 47 4.56 17.55 2.72
C LEU A 47 3.93 17.35 4.11
N GLU A 48 3.86 18.40 4.92
CA GLU A 48 3.26 18.39 6.25
C GLU A 48 1.74 18.16 6.16
N ASP A 49 1.06 18.89 5.28
CA ASP A 49 -0.37 18.71 5.02
C ASP A 49 -0.65 17.29 4.55
N ALA A 50 0.12 16.81 3.56
CA ALA A 50 -0.06 15.48 3.01
C ALA A 50 0.21 14.37 4.05
N ASN A 51 1.22 14.55 4.90
CA ASN A 51 1.47 13.65 6.01
C ASN A 51 0.34 13.67 7.05
N SER A 52 -0.27 14.84 7.31
CA SER A 52 -1.44 14.94 8.17
C SER A 52 -2.61 14.13 7.60
N ASP A 53 -2.87 14.25 6.30
CA ASP A 53 -3.95 13.56 5.61
C ASP A 53 -3.78 12.04 5.59
N ILE A 54 -2.60 11.53 5.23
CA ILE A 54 -2.36 10.09 5.24
C ILE A 54 -2.42 9.50 6.66
N ASN A 55 -1.96 10.25 7.67
CA ASN A 55 -2.07 9.83 9.07
C ASN A 55 -3.52 9.86 9.56
N ARG A 56 -4.32 10.85 9.15
CA ARG A 56 -5.77 10.90 9.40
C ARG A 56 -6.46 9.67 8.79
N MET A 57 -6.11 9.29 7.55
CA MET A 57 -6.64 8.07 6.93
C MET A 57 -6.26 6.82 7.73
N LEU A 58 -4.98 6.65 8.08
CA LEU A 58 -4.48 5.52 8.87
C LEU A 58 -5.17 5.40 10.24
N ASN A 59 -5.37 6.53 10.93
CA ASN A 59 -6.07 6.57 12.22
C ASN A 59 -7.54 6.17 12.08
N ASN A 60 -8.22 6.62 11.01
CA ASN A 60 -9.61 6.30 10.75
C ASN A 60 -9.84 4.84 10.37
N MET A 61 -8.79 4.09 9.98
CA MET A 61 -8.93 2.66 9.64
C MET A 61 -9.51 1.82 10.78
N ARG A 62 -9.38 2.26 12.04
CA ARG A 62 -9.95 1.57 13.21
C ARG A 62 -11.43 1.89 13.43
N SER A 63 -11.90 3.06 13.01
CA SER A 63 -13.24 3.58 13.27
C SER A 63 -14.14 3.62 12.03
N LYS A 64 -13.63 3.28 10.84
CA LYS A 64 -14.38 3.24 9.57
C LYS A 64 -14.45 1.83 8.98
N PRO A 65 -15.23 0.91 9.58
CA PRO A 65 -15.33 -0.48 9.11
C PRO A 65 -15.94 -0.61 7.71
N SER A 66 -16.75 0.35 7.26
CA SER A 66 -17.36 0.34 5.92
C SER A 66 -16.30 0.27 4.81
N VAL A 67 -15.11 0.84 5.04
CA VAL A 67 -13.99 0.80 4.08
C VAL A 67 -12.97 -0.25 4.51
N PHE A 68 -12.53 -0.21 5.77
CA PHE A 68 -11.32 -0.90 6.23
C PHE A 68 -11.55 -2.18 7.05
N ALA A 69 -12.79 -2.67 7.17
CA ALA A 69 -13.05 -3.94 7.84
C ALA A 69 -12.22 -5.08 7.22
N ASN A 70 -11.68 -5.95 8.08
CA ASN A 70 -10.82 -7.08 7.70
C ASN A 70 -9.48 -6.69 7.03
N LYS A 71 -9.05 -5.41 7.11
CA LYS A 71 -7.71 -5.00 6.69
C LYS A 71 -6.65 -5.59 7.64
N VAL A 72 -5.77 -6.44 7.12
CA VAL A 72 -4.71 -7.12 7.88
C VAL A 72 -3.35 -6.45 7.76
N GLY A 73 -3.14 -5.61 6.73
CA GLY A 73 -1.85 -4.94 6.51
C GLY A 73 -1.94 -3.71 5.65
N HIS A 74 -0.83 -2.97 5.57
CA HIS A 74 -0.66 -1.88 4.60
C HIS A 74 0.82 -1.62 4.32
N ILE A 75 1.09 -1.05 3.16
CA ILE A 75 2.38 -0.51 2.71
C ILE A 75 2.09 0.84 2.07
N ILE A 76 2.82 1.88 2.46
CA ILE A 76 2.64 3.24 1.95
C ILE A 76 4.01 3.81 1.64
N LYS A 77 4.15 4.35 0.43
CA LYS A 77 5.30 5.16 0.04
C LYS A 77 4.84 6.55 -0.38
N THR A 78 5.44 7.57 0.21
CA THR A 78 5.26 8.97 -0.16
C THR A 78 6.33 9.35 -1.18
N GLU A 79 5.91 9.96 -2.27
CA GLU A 79 6.75 10.49 -3.32
C GLU A 79 6.44 11.96 -3.57
N HIS A 80 7.38 12.64 -4.23
CA HIS A 80 7.17 13.99 -4.72
C HIS A 80 7.76 14.14 -6.11
N THR A 81 6.99 14.74 -7.01
CA THR A 81 7.49 15.20 -8.31
C THR A 81 7.08 16.64 -8.54
N PRO A 82 7.89 17.43 -9.27
CA PRO A 82 7.51 18.81 -9.61
C PRO A 82 6.17 18.93 -10.34
N ASP A 83 5.78 17.92 -11.12
CA ASP A 83 4.52 17.92 -11.89
C ASP A 83 3.30 17.53 -11.05
N ARG A 84 3.42 16.48 -10.21
CA ARG A 84 2.28 15.94 -9.44
C ARG A 84 2.24 16.37 -7.97
N GLY A 85 3.25 17.08 -7.49
CA GLY A 85 3.41 17.37 -6.07
C GLY A 85 3.57 16.09 -5.23
N VAL A 86 3.16 16.18 -3.96
CA VAL A 86 3.20 15.06 -3.01
C VAL A 86 2.09 14.05 -3.32
N HIS A 87 2.44 12.77 -3.40
CA HIS A 87 1.49 11.69 -3.64
C HIS A 87 1.95 10.39 -2.97
N PHE A 88 1.07 9.39 -2.94
CA PHE A 88 1.26 8.15 -2.20
C PHE A 88 1.00 6.92 -3.07
N HIS A 89 1.97 6.02 -3.12
CA HIS A 89 1.73 4.65 -3.55
C HIS A 89 1.29 3.82 -2.35
N THR A 90 0.05 3.33 -2.37
CA THR A 90 -0.52 2.57 -1.26
C THR A 90 -0.90 1.16 -1.68
N ILE A 91 -0.57 0.20 -0.83
CA ILE A 91 -1.12 -1.15 -0.85
C ILE A 91 -1.83 -1.37 0.49
N LEU A 92 -3.13 -1.64 0.45
CA LEU A 92 -3.88 -2.13 1.58
C LEU A 92 -4.11 -3.62 1.40
N ILE A 93 -3.84 -4.39 2.46
CA ILE A 93 -3.92 -5.85 2.42
C ILE A 93 -5.09 -6.27 3.30
N TYR A 94 -6.02 -7.02 2.72
CA TYR A 94 -7.20 -7.56 3.42
C TYR A 94 -7.11 -9.07 3.57
N ASP A 95 -7.85 -9.61 4.53
CA ASP A 95 -8.13 -11.05 4.61
C ASP A 95 -8.92 -11.48 3.36
N GLY A 96 -8.25 -12.16 2.43
CA GLY A 96 -8.80 -12.54 1.14
C GLY A 96 -9.87 -13.62 1.21
N GLN A 97 -10.06 -14.27 2.36
CA GLN A 97 -11.23 -15.14 2.59
C GLN A 97 -12.50 -14.32 2.83
N LYS A 98 -12.38 -13.09 3.34
CA LYS A 98 -13.50 -12.22 3.70
C LYS A 98 -13.76 -11.10 2.70
N VAL A 99 -12.71 -10.61 2.04
CA VAL A 99 -12.79 -9.48 1.10
C VAL A 99 -12.14 -9.91 -0.21
N ARG A 100 -12.95 -10.10 -1.26
CA ARG A 100 -12.48 -10.62 -2.56
C ARG A 100 -12.51 -9.62 -3.71
N GLU A 101 -13.32 -8.57 -3.59
CA GLU A 101 -13.53 -7.57 -4.64
C GLU A 101 -12.49 -6.46 -4.54
N ASP A 102 -11.29 -6.71 -5.06
CA ASP A 102 -10.15 -5.80 -4.99
C ASP A 102 -10.38 -4.49 -5.73
N ILE A 103 -11.03 -4.53 -6.90
CA ILE A 103 -11.39 -3.33 -7.68
C ILE A 103 -12.36 -2.46 -6.89
N THR A 104 -13.48 -3.02 -6.41
CA THR A 104 -14.48 -2.30 -5.61
C THR A 104 -13.85 -1.73 -4.35
N LYS A 105 -12.97 -2.49 -3.69
CA LYS A 105 -12.29 -2.02 -2.49
C LYS A 105 -11.34 -0.86 -2.77
N ALA A 106 -10.61 -0.90 -3.88
CA ALA A 106 -9.74 0.20 -4.30
C ALA A 106 -10.54 1.49 -4.58
N GLU A 107 -11.71 1.40 -5.23
CA GLU A 107 -12.61 2.55 -5.42
C GLU A 107 -13.05 3.13 -4.07
N GLN A 108 -13.54 2.29 -3.15
CA GLN A 108 -13.98 2.75 -1.83
C GLN A 108 -12.87 3.47 -1.03
N ILE A 109 -11.62 3.03 -1.18
CA ILE A 109 -10.47 3.68 -0.55
C ILE A 109 -10.20 5.04 -1.20
N GLY A 110 -10.23 5.09 -2.54
CA GLY A 110 -10.03 6.30 -3.32
C GLY A 110 -11.09 7.36 -3.06
N ASP A 111 -12.37 6.97 -3.07
CA ASP A 111 -13.49 7.84 -2.75
C ASP A 111 -13.39 8.34 -1.31
N TYR A 112 -13.04 7.47 -0.37
CA TYR A 112 -12.82 7.88 1.02
C TYR A 112 -11.67 8.89 1.17
N TRP A 113 -10.57 8.70 0.43
CA TRP A 113 -9.47 9.66 0.37
C TRP A 113 -9.94 11.02 -0.15
N LYS A 114 -10.66 11.03 -1.28
CA LYS A 114 -11.17 12.25 -1.90
C LYS A 114 -12.19 12.96 -1.01
N GLU A 115 -13.22 12.27 -0.56
CA GLU A 115 -14.40 12.88 0.06
C GLU A 115 -14.23 13.18 1.55
N HIS A 116 -13.48 12.34 2.28
CA HIS A 116 -13.43 12.40 3.75
C HIS A 116 -12.04 12.71 4.32
N ILE A 117 -10.98 12.46 3.56
CA ILE A 117 -9.62 12.76 4.00
C ILE A 117 -9.12 14.06 3.42
N THR A 118 -9.49 14.43 2.21
CA THR A 118 -8.94 15.63 1.55
C THR A 118 -9.99 16.69 1.25
N ASP A 119 -11.23 16.47 1.73
CA ASP A 119 -12.36 17.39 1.58
C ASP A 119 -12.57 17.84 0.12
N GLY A 120 -12.44 16.89 -0.81
CA GLY A 120 -12.63 17.06 -2.26
C GLY A 120 -11.36 17.32 -3.07
N LYS A 121 -10.24 17.66 -2.43
CA LYS A 121 -8.96 18.03 -3.09
C LYS A 121 -8.16 16.83 -3.61
N GLY A 122 -8.52 15.64 -3.15
CA GLY A 122 -7.81 14.40 -3.45
C GLY A 122 -8.18 13.82 -4.81
N THR A 123 -7.22 13.14 -5.40
CA THR A 123 -7.42 12.25 -6.55
C THR A 123 -6.85 10.87 -6.24
N PHE A 124 -7.26 9.87 -7.00
CA PHE A 124 -6.73 8.53 -6.88
C PHE A 124 -6.69 7.81 -8.23
N HIS A 125 -5.85 6.78 -8.29
CA HIS A 125 -5.79 5.83 -9.39
C HIS A 125 -5.93 4.41 -8.84
N ASN A 126 -6.99 3.73 -9.26
CA ASN A 126 -7.23 2.34 -8.93
C ASN A 126 -6.37 1.43 -9.82
N CYS A 127 -5.23 0.96 -9.29
CA CYS A 127 -4.32 0.11 -10.03
C CYS A 127 -4.89 -1.31 -10.27
N ASN A 128 -5.87 -1.75 -9.47
CA ASN A 128 -6.51 -3.06 -9.66
C ASN A 128 -7.37 -3.12 -10.93
N ARG A 129 -7.86 -1.98 -11.44
CA ARG A 129 -8.56 -1.90 -12.73
C ARG A 129 -7.66 -2.13 -13.93
N ASN A 130 -6.36 -1.83 -13.81
CA ASN A 130 -5.44 -1.91 -14.94
C ASN A 130 -5.38 -3.35 -15.46
N GLU A 131 -5.50 -3.54 -16.76
CA GLU A 131 -5.36 -4.84 -17.40
C GLU A 131 -3.88 -5.09 -17.72
N TYR A 132 -3.31 -6.08 -17.04
CA TYR A 132 -1.97 -6.57 -17.31
C TYR A 132 -2.06 -8.06 -17.58
N LYS A 133 -1.17 -8.57 -18.44
CA LYS A 133 -1.06 -10.01 -18.72
C LYS A 133 -0.78 -10.80 -17.44
N ASP A 134 0.11 -10.27 -16.60
CA ASP A 134 0.58 -10.88 -15.36
C ASP A 134 0.25 -9.93 -14.19
N LYS A 135 -0.87 -10.15 -13.49
CA LYS A 135 -1.30 -9.29 -12.36
C LYS A 135 -0.79 -9.84 -11.03
N GLY A 136 0.16 -9.16 -10.40
CA GLY A 136 0.64 -9.46 -9.04
C GLY A 136 -0.27 -8.98 -7.90
N ILE A 137 -1.41 -8.34 -8.20
CA ILE A 137 -2.35 -7.77 -7.22
C ILE A 137 -3.72 -8.49 -7.24
N GLY A 138 -4.59 -8.19 -6.28
CA GLY A 138 -5.87 -8.87 -6.04
C GLY A 138 -5.73 -10.10 -5.13
N ILE A 139 -6.57 -11.12 -5.31
CA ILE A 139 -6.49 -12.35 -4.51
C ILE A 139 -5.18 -13.08 -4.76
N LEU A 140 -4.41 -13.26 -3.69
CA LEU A 140 -3.20 -14.06 -3.61
C LEU A 140 -3.47 -15.23 -2.67
N ASP A 141 -3.58 -16.44 -3.22
CA ASP A 141 -3.63 -17.68 -2.44
C ASP A 141 -2.21 -18.03 -1.95
N TYR A 142 -2.08 -18.57 -0.74
CA TYR A 142 -0.78 -18.94 -0.20
C TYR A 142 -0.05 -20.00 -1.05
N LYS A 143 -0.78 -20.77 -1.87
CA LYS A 143 -0.20 -21.73 -2.82
C LYS A 143 0.17 -21.13 -4.18
N ASP A 144 -0.24 -19.90 -4.46
CA ASP A 144 -0.04 -19.26 -5.76
C ASP A 144 1.35 -18.62 -5.82
N THR A 145 2.36 -19.45 -6.07
CA THR A 145 3.76 -19.04 -6.13
C THR A 145 4.05 -18.14 -7.33
N ASP A 146 3.35 -18.33 -8.45
CA ASP A 146 3.56 -17.55 -9.66
C ASP A 146 3.04 -16.12 -9.48
N LYS A 147 1.83 -15.97 -8.95
CA LYS A 147 1.30 -14.63 -8.62
C LYS A 147 2.11 -13.95 -7.53
N ARG A 148 2.60 -14.72 -6.54
CA ARG A 148 3.52 -14.20 -5.53
C ARG A 148 4.81 -13.68 -6.16
N LYS A 149 5.39 -14.40 -7.12
CA LYS A 149 6.59 -13.97 -7.82
C LYS A 149 6.36 -12.66 -8.58
N ILE A 150 5.24 -12.54 -9.29
CA ILE A 150 4.85 -11.30 -9.99
C ILE A 150 4.69 -10.13 -9.00
N LEU A 151 4.04 -10.34 -7.85
CA LEU A 151 3.95 -9.33 -6.78
C LEU A 151 5.36 -8.87 -6.35
N ASP A 152 6.25 -9.83 -6.11
CA ASP A 152 7.58 -9.62 -5.59
C ASP A 152 8.57 -8.96 -6.57
N GLU A 153 8.41 -9.22 -7.87
CA GLU A 153 9.33 -8.78 -8.93
C GLU A 153 8.78 -7.58 -9.71
N ASP A 154 7.46 -7.47 -9.87
CA ASP A 154 6.85 -6.47 -10.76
C ASP A 154 6.00 -5.44 -10.04
N VAL A 155 5.59 -5.65 -8.78
CA VAL A 155 4.74 -4.69 -8.06
C VAL A 155 5.52 -4.02 -6.93
N LEU A 156 6.09 -4.80 -6.01
CA LEU A 156 6.80 -4.28 -4.84
C LEU A 156 8.03 -3.43 -5.21
N PRO A 157 8.81 -3.75 -6.26
CA PRO A 157 9.96 -2.91 -6.61
C PRO A 157 9.58 -1.49 -7.01
N TYR A 158 8.44 -1.27 -7.70
CA TYR A 158 7.96 0.08 -7.99
C TYR A 158 7.67 0.87 -6.69
N LEU A 159 7.09 0.21 -5.68
CA LEU A 159 6.88 0.80 -4.37
C LEU A 159 8.16 0.92 -3.52
N CYS A 160 9.25 0.25 -3.85
CA CYS A 160 10.46 0.24 -3.01
C CYS A 160 11.62 1.08 -3.57
N LYS A 161 11.57 1.44 -4.86
CA LYS A 161 12.58 2.28 -5.52
C LYS A 161 12.75 3.65 -4.86
N ASP A 162 13.93 4.23 -4.93
CA ASP A 162 14.25 5.55 -4.36
C ASP A 162 14.27 6.68 -5.42
N GLU A 163 13.55 6.56 -6.53
CA GLU A 163 13.69 7.53 -7.65
C GLU A 163 12.94 8.86 -7.39
N GLN A 164 11.72 8.83 -6.85
CA GLN A 164 10.90 10.04 -6.62
C GLN A 164 10.78 10.35 -5.12
N THR A 165 11.92 10.71 -4.51
CA THR A 165 11.99 10.89 -3.04
C THR A 165 11.42 12.24 -2.59
N ILE A 166 10.99 12.28 -1.32
CA ILE A 166 10.61 13.51 -0.62
C ILE A 166 11.81 14.25 0.02
N GLU A 167 13.06 13.80 -0.20
CA GLU A 167 14.21 14.25 0.59
C GLU A 167 14.50 15.75 0.44
N SER A 168 14.26 16.30 -0.75
CA SER A 168 14.44 17.73 -1.05
C SER A 168 13.40 18.64 -0.41
N ILE A 169 12.23 18.10 -0.03
CA ILE A 169 11.11 18.86 0.52
C ILE A 169 10.87 18.55 2.01
N LYS A 170 11.68 17.68 2.61
CA LYS A 170 11.58 17.36 4.05
C LYS A 170 11.99 18.56 4.90
N THR A 171 11.06 19.07 5.68
CA THR A 171 11.38 19.98 6.79
C THR A 171 11.88 19.22 8.03
N ASN A 172 11.35 18.01 8.25
CA ASN A 172 11.71 17.13 9.37
C ASN A 172 12.55 15.93 8.89
N LYS A 173 13.81 15.85 9.31
CA LYS A 173 14.73 14.74 8.99
C LYS A 173 14.23 13.35 9.44
N LYS A 174 13.29 13.29 10.39
CA LYS A 174 12.68 12.03 10.87
C LYS A 174 11.50 11.57 10.02
N ALA A 175 10.98 12.39 9.11
CA ALA A 175 9.87 12.01 8.22
C ALA A 175 10.29 10.80 7.36
N ARG A 176 9.44 9.76 7.36
CA ARG A 176 9.70 8.52 6.63
C ARG A 176 8.91 8.54 5.32
N ALA A 177 9.62 8.36 4.21
CA ALA A 177 9.00 8.23 2.89
C ALA A 177 8.33 6.85 2.69
N PHE A 178 8.67 5.86 3.52
CA PHE A 178 8.15 4.50 3.40
C PHE A 178 7.70 4.00 4.76
N THR A 179 6.45 3.57 4.85
CA THR A 179 5.81 3.05 6.07
C THR A 179 5.07 1.76 5.74
N ARG A 180 5.06 0.82 6.69
CA ARG A 180 4.31 -0.44 6.59
C ARG A 180 3.71 -0.81 7.92
N GLY A 181 2.66 -1.62 7.88
CA GLY A 181 2.08 -2.22 9.07
C GLY A 181 3.05 -3.16 9.79
N ILE A 182 2.65 -3.58 10.99
CA ILE A 182 3.33 -4.61 11.77
C ILE A 182 2.51 -5.88 11.63
N ALA A 183 3.14 -6.99 11.22
CA ALA A 183 2.45 -8.27 11.14
C ALA A 183 2.13 -8.74 12.56
N PRO A 184 0.95 -9.34 12.80
CA PRO A 184 0.67 -9.95 14.10
C PRO A 184 1.73 -11.02 14.40
N LYS A 185 2.11 -11.17 15.67
CA LYS A 185 2.98 -12.26 16.09
C LYS A 185 2.35 -13.59 15.69
N GLN A 186 3.13 -14.47 15.07
CA GLN A 186 2.70 -15.83 14.79
C GLN A 186 2.23 -16.47 16.09
N LYS A 187 0.95 -16.86 16.14
CA LYS A 187 0.44 -17.71 17.22
C LYS A 187 1.01 -19.12 16.98
N GLU A 188 1.26 -19.86 18.05
CA GLU A 188 1.58 -21.29 17.92
C GLU A 188 0.55 -21.96 17.02
N THR A 189 1.05 -22.65 15.98
CA THR A 189 0.22 -23.29 14.97
C THR A 189 -0.63 -24.36 15.63
N ARG A 190 -1.92 -24.07 15.85
CA ARG A 190 -2.93 -25.09 16.16
C ARG A 190 -3.54 -25.55 14.83
N GLY A 191 -3.09 -26.70 14.32
CA GLY A 191 -3.61 -27.31 13.09
C GLY A 191 -2.53 -28.01 12.25
N ARG A 192 -2.94 -28.61 11.12
CA ARG A 192 -2.02 -29.27 10.18
C ARG A 192 -0.96 -28.27 9.69
N PRO A 193 0.34 -28.59 9.77
CA PRO A 193 1.40 -27.78 9.19
C PRO A 193 1.14 -27.50 7.72
N ARG A 194 1.43 -26.28 7.27
CA ARG A 194 1.41 -25.97 5.84
C ARG A 194 2.69 -26.56 5.24
N GLU A 195 2.54 -27.48 4.29
CA GLU A 195 3.64 -27.93 3.44
C GLU A 195 4.04 -26.75 2.53
N GLN A 196 5.32 -26.36 2.58
CA GLN A 196 5.92 -25.35 1.70
C GLN A 196 6.29 -25.97 0.36
#